data_AF-A0A929UZ34-F1
#
_entry.id   AF-A0A929UZ34-F1
#
_cell.length_a   1.000
_cell.length_b   1.000
_cell.length_c   1.000
_cell.angle_alpha   90.00
_cell.angle_beta   90.00
_cell.angle_gamma   90.00
#
_symmetry.space_group_name_H-M   'P 1'
#
loop_
_entity.id
_entity.type
_entity.pdbx_description
1 polymer ?
#
loop_
_entity_poly.entity_id
_entity_poly.type
_entity_poly.pdbx_seq_one_letter_code
_entity_poly.pdbx_strand_id
1 'polypeptide(L)'
;MIYCLFVTLIGQLNYVPDELSDNINNFYPGNAVITCIQNSSVWGNIYDESRALDVIDWLLGHGFGHAQPLEHILKSAGHVLRVSPDGSRLVERIDPALWDEYEQVTQPDDQASQYMQEAWAPAFGRNPNVGDAWSKAIKAIETLLKPIVSTKNDKATIGSMVSALRQSPDKWKCKLPDREYKSNGKINVKPGIEVFIDVLATIGYQPDRHDSDQPQETDETTARSILFLATTVIGWLRDGMLRTIDSIEN
;
A
#
# COMPACT_ATOMS: atom_id res chain seq x y z
N MET A 1 26.07 -12.54 -5.17
CA MET A 1 25.01 -12.77 -4.16
C MET A 1 23.68 -13.17 -4.81
N ILE A 2 23.25 -12.50 -5.89
CA ILE A 2 22.06 -12.88 -6.69
C ILE A 2 22.16 -14.29 -7.33
N TYR A 3 23.35 -14.73 -7.73
CA TYR A 3 23.55 -16.10 -8.26
C TYR A 3 23.08 -17.20 -7.28
N CYS A 4 23.25 -17.01 -5.96
CA CYS A 4 22.77 -17.96 -4.95
C CYS A 4 21.25 -17.87 -4.71
N LEU A 5 20.67 -16.67 -4.82
CA LEU A 5 19.21 -16.44 -4.78
C LEU A 5 18.50 -17.24 -5.90
N PHE A 6 19.07 -17.23 -7.10
CA PHE A 6 18.48 -17.89 -8.27
C PHE A 6 18.68 -19.41 -8.31
N VAL A 7 19.82 -19.95 -7.86
CA VAL A 7 20.02 -21.42 -7.76
C VAL A 7 19.02 -22.05 -6.79
N THR A 8 18.66 -21.33 -5.73
CA THR A 8 17.65 -21.78 -4.76
C THR A 8 16.23 -21.74 -5.33
N LEU A 9 15.90 -20.72 -6.14
CA LEU A 9 14.61 -20.59 -6.82
C LEU A 9 14.43 -21.64 -7.93
N ILE A 10 15.49 -21.93 -8.70
CA ILE A 10 15.49 -22.96 -9.75
C ILE A 10 15.43 -24.38 -9.14
N GLY A 11 16.05 -24.61 -7.99
CA GLY A 11 15.97 -25.88 -7.28
C GLY A 11 14.55 -26.29 -6.85
N GLN A 12 13.65 -25.32 -6.65
CA GLN A 12 12.24 -25.57 -6.30
C GLN A 12 11.30 -25.66 -7.50
N LEU A 13 11.67 -25.11 -8.66
CA LEU A 13 10.90 -25.25 -9.91
C LEU A 13 10.94 -26.66 -10.52
N ASN A 14 11.78 -27.57 -10.01
CA ASN A 14 11.80 -28.98 -10.42
C ASN A 14 10.70 -29.83 -9.73
N TYR A 15 9.80 -29.20 -8.96
CA TYR A 15 8.66 -29.87 -8.33
C TYR A 15 7.35 -29.22 -8.80
N VAL A 16 7.03 -29.37 -10.09
CA VAL A 16 5.74 -28.95 -10.67
C VAL A 16 4.76 -30.13 -10.56
N PRO A 17 3.59 -29.98 -9.92
CA PRO A 17 2.51 -30.97 -9.98
C PRO A 17 1.98 -31.12 -11.42
N ASP A 18 1.61 -32.35 -11.80
CA ASP A 18 1.27 -32.77 -13.17
C ASP A 18 0.19 -31.93 -13.91
N GLU A 19 -0.58 -31.08 -13.20
CA GLU A 19 -1.68 -30.29 -13.77
C GLU A 19 -1.25 -29.07 -14.63
N LEU A 20 0.05 -28.71 -14.64
CA LEU A 20 0.60 -27.65 -15.51
C LEU A 20 1.20 -28.18 -16.83
N SER A 21 1.21 -29.50 -17.05
CA SER A 21 1.72 -30.17 -18.25
C SER A 21 1.02 -29.73 -19.54
N ASP A 22 -0.29 -29.50 -19.48
CA ASP A 22 -1.09 -29.57 -20.72
C ASP A 22 -1.32 -28.22 -21.40
N ASN A 23 -1.08 -27.09 -20.73
CA ASN A 23 -1.35 -25.75 -21.28
C ASN A 23 -0.10 -24.92 -21.65
N ILE A 24 1.11 -25.46 -21.47
CA ILE A 24 2.35 -24.71 -21.70
C ILE A 24 3.39 -25.59 -22.43
N ASN A 25 3.03 -26.15 -23.58
CA ASN A 25 3.96 -26.95 -24.37
C ASN A 25 5.14 -26.14 -24.98
N ASN A 26 5.30 -24.85 -24.68
CA ASN A 26 6.39 -24.04 -25.24
C ASN A 26 6.89 -22.84 -24.39
N PHE A 27 6.55 -22.73 -23.11
CA PHE A 27 7.11 -21.69 -22.24
C PHE A 27 7.69 -22.32 -20.98
N TYR A 28 9.00 -22.56 -21.00
CA TYR A 28 9.76 -22.97 -19.82
C TYR A 28 10.19 -21.71 -19.07
N PRO A 29 9.53 -21.30 -17.97
CA PRO A 29 9.93 -20.12 -17.20
C PRO A 29 11.39 -20.22 -16.71
N GLY A 30 11.88 -21.44 -16.45
CA GLY A 30 13.29 -21.71 -16.19
C GLY A 30 14.24 -21.32 -17.34
N ASN A 31 13.82 -21.51 -18.61
CA ASN A 31 14.60 -21.09 -19.76
C ASN A 31 14.58 -19.58 -19.97
N ALA A 32 13.49 -18.88 -19.66
CA ALA A 32 13.44 -17.41 -19.73
C ALA A 32 14.42 -16.78 -18.73
N VAL A 33 14.43 -17.29 -17.50
CA VAL A 33 15.36 -16.87 -16.44
C VAL A 33 16.81 -17.18 -16.82
N ILE A 34 17.09 -18.40 -17.29
CA ILE A 34 18.44 -18.80 -17.75
C ILE A 34 18.88 -17.98 -18.97
N THR A 35 17.98 -17.67 -19.91
CA THR A 35 18.29 -16.88 -21.12
C THR A 35 18.55 -15.41 -20.79
N CYS A 36 17.83 -14.80 -19.85
CA CYS A 36 18.11 -13.46 -19.35
C CYS A 36 19.50 -13.38 -18.69
N ILE A 37 19.88 -14.42 -17.93
CA ILE A 37 21.19 -14.54 -17.28
C ILE A 37 22.29 -14.77 -18.33
N GLN A 38 22.10 -15.71 -19.26
CA GLN A 38 23.10 -16.07 -20.26
C GLN A 38 23.34 -14.95 -21.27
N ASN A 39 22.31 -14.25 -21.75
CA ASN A 39 22.49 -13.13 -22.67
C ASN A 39 23.14 -11.89 -22.03
N SER A 40 23.17 -11.78 -20.69
CA SER A 40 23.96 -10.75 -19.99
C SER A 40 25.47 -11.03 -20.02
N SER A 41 25.89 -12.23 -20.42
CA SER A 41 27.29 -12.67 -20.41
C SER A 41 27.97 -12.70 -21.78
N VAL A 42 27.22 -12.59 -22.88
CA VAL A 42 27.75 -12.82 -24.25
C VAL A 42 28.46 -11.60 -24.84
N TRP A 43 28.20 -10.38 -24.35
CA TRP A 43 28.87 -9.16 -24.80
C TRP A 43 29.18 -8.23 -23.63
N GLY A 44 30.32 -8.45 -22.96
CA GLY A 44 30.97 -7.43 -22.14
C GLY A 44 30.19 -6.91 -20.92
N ASN A 45 30.32 -7.63 -19.80
CA ASN A 45 30.65 -7.05 -18.49
C ASN A 45 29.71 -5.99 -17.85
N ILE A 46 28.39 -6.14 -17.93
CA ILE A 46 27.49 -5.60 -16.90
C ILE A 46 26.38 -6.63 -16.65
N TYR A 47 26.40 -7.29 -15.48
CA TYR A 47 25.20 -7.94 -14.97
C TYR A 47 24.14 -6.85 -14.84
N ASP A 48 23.14 -6.86 -15.72
CA ASP A 48 22.00 -5.94 -15.61
C ASP A 48 21.06 -6.47 -14.52
N GLU A 49 21.46 -6.26 -13.27
CA GLU A 49 20.72 -6.59 -12.05
C GLU A 49 19.25 -6.13 -12.15
N SER A 50 19.00 -5.02 -12.86
CA SER A 50 17.64 -4.55 -13.13
C SER A 50 16.80 -5.58 -13.88
N ARG A 51 17.34 -6.21 -14.93
CA ARG A 51 16.57 -7.20 -15.73
C ARG A 51 16.23 -8.45 -14.94
N ALA A 52 17.14 -8.92 -14.10
CA ALA A 52 16.88 -10.09 -13.26
C ALA A 52 15.75 -9.81 -12.25
N LEU A 53 15.76 -8.62 -11.65
CA LEU A 53 14.71 -8.17 -10.74
C LEU A 53 13.39 -7.92 -11.46
N ASP A 54 13.40 -7.42 -12.71
CA ASP A 54 12.20 -7.25 -13.53
C ASP A 54 11.53 -8.60 -13.86
N VAL A 55 12.32 -9.63 -14.15
CA VAL A 55 11.81 -10.99 -14.35
C VAL A 55 11.24 -11.56 -13.06
N ILE A 56 11.90 -11.39 -11.92
CA ILE A 56 11.36 -11.82 -10.61
C ILE A 56 10.03 -11.12 -10.32
N ASP A 57 9.97 -9.80 -10.48
CA ASP A 57 8.76 -9.00 -10.24
C ASP A 57 7.60 -9.46 -11.15
N TRP A 58 7.89 -9.70 -12.43
CA TRP A 58 6.92 -10.23 -13.37
C TRP A 58 6.41 -11.61 -12.95
N LEU A 59 7.30 -12.53 -12.55
CA LEU A 59 6.93 -13.88 -12.11
C LEU A 59 6.01 -13.84 -10.88
N LEU A 60 6.35 -13.02 -9.87
CA LEU A 60 5.50 -12.82 -8.69
C LEU A 60 4.11 -12.31 -9.09
N GLY A 61 4.03 -11.34 -9.99
CA GLY A 61 2.78 -10.74 -10.43
C GLY A 61 1.86 -11.70 -11.21
N HIS A 62 2.41 -12.81 -11.69
CA HIS A 62 1.69 -13.86 -12.41
C HIS A 62 1.53 -15.16 -11.57
N GLY A 63 1.85 -15.11 -10.27
CA GLY A 63 1.71 -16.24 -9.37
C GLY A 63 2.73 -17.37 -9.59
N PHE A 64 3.85 -17.08 -10.26
CA PHE A 64 4.93 -18.05 -10.45
C PHE A 64 5.98 -17.97 -9.34
N GLY A 65 6.49 -19.13 -8.94
CA GLY A 65 7.49 -19.26 -7.88
C GLY A 65 6.89 -19.23 -6.47
N HIS A 66 7.76 -19.05 -5.47
CA HIS A 66 7.36 -19.06 -4.06
C HIS A 66 7.77 -17.76 -3.37
N ALA A 67 6.79 -16.89 -3.09
CA ALA A 67 6.97 -15.58 -2.47
C ALA A 67 7.66 -15.65 -1.10
N GLN A 68 7.25 -16.58 -0.23
CA GLN A 68 7.79 -16.70 1.13
C GLN A 68 9.28 -17.11 1.16
N PRO A 69 9.71 -18.17 0.44
CA PRO A 69 11.14 -18.45 0.27
C PRO A 69 11.93 -17.28 -0.30
N LEU A 70 11.41 -16.58 -1.31
CA LEU A 70 12.08 -15.42 -1.89
C LEU A 70 12.30 -14.31 -0.85
N GLU A 71 11.27 -13.97 -0.07
CA GLU A 71 11.38 -13.00 1.03
C GLU A 71 12.45 -13.42 2.04
N HIS A 72 12.47 -14.70 2.44
CA HIS A 72 13.46 -15.22 3.37
C HIS A 72 14.89 -15.05 2.84
N ILE A 73 15.12 -15.31 1.55
CA ILE A 73 16.45 -15.17 0.96
C ILE A 73 16.83 -13.69 0.83
N LEU A 74 15.92 -12.83 0.35
CA LEU A 74 16.16 -11.37 0.25
C LEU A 74 16.51 -10.77 1.61
N LYS A 75 15.75 -11.13 2.65
CA LYS A 75 16.01 -10.72 4.04
C LYS A 75 17.36 -11.22 4.55
N SER A 76 17.68 -12.50 4.34
CA SER A 76 18.95 -13.11 4.78
C SER A 76 20.16 -12.49 4.08
N ALA A 77 19.99 -12.03 2.84
CA ALA A 77 21.02 -11.34 2.07
C ALA A 77 21.15 -9.85 2.43
N GLY A 78 20.27 -9.30 3.27
CA GLY A 78 20.24 -7.86 3.56
C GLY A 78 19.85 -7.01 2.34
N HIS A 79 19.03 -7.55 1.43
CA HIS A 79 18.64 -6.85 0.21
C HIS A 79 17.75 -5.65 0.51
N VAL A 80 17.87 -4.60 -0.29
CA VAL A 80 17.07 -3.36 -0.19
C VAL A 80 15.61 -3.54 -0.63
N LEU A 81 15.31 -4.67 -1.26
CA LEU A 81 13.98 -5.06 -1.71
C LEU A 81 13.47 -6.25 -0.90
N ARG A 82 12.16 -6.38 -0.85
CA ARG A 82 11.42 -7.45 -0.22
C ARG A 82 10.23 -7.84 -1.09
N VAL A 83 9.60 -8.96 -0.80
CA VAL A 83 8.31 -9.29 -1.44
C VAL A 83 7.21 -8.42 -0.84
N SER A 84 6.29 -7.94 -1.69
CA SER A 84 5.15 -7.14 -1.28
C SER A 84 4.22 -7.92 -0.34
N PRO A 85 3.41 -7.23 0.49
CA PRO A 85 2.48 -7.86 1.43
C PRO A 85 1.51 -8.87 0.79
N ASP A 86 1.04 -8.58 -0.42
CA ASP A 86 0.16 -9.44 -1.21
C ASP A 86 0.91 -10.56 -1.97
N GLY A 87 2.24 -10.62 -1.84
CA GLY A 87 3.08 -11.62 -2.49
C GLY A 87 3.32 -11.41 -3.98
N SER A 88 2.79 -10.34 -4.58
CA SER A 88 2.69 -10.20 -6.03
C SER A 88 3.82 -9.40 -6.70
N ARG A 89 4.68 -8.72 -5.94
CA ARG A 89 5.71 -7.81 -6.45
C ARG A 89 6.95 -7.76 -5.57
N LEU A 90 8.01 -7.16 -6.08
CA LEU A 90 9.12 -6.64 -5.28
C LEU A 90 8.87 -5.18 -4.90
N VAL A 91 9.06 -4.86 -3.63
CA VAL A 91 8.94 -3.51 -3.07
C VAL A 91 10.17 -3.15 -2.25
N GLU A 92 10.42 -1.85 -2.13
CA GLU A 92 11.46 -1.32 -1.24
C GLU A 92 11.22 -1.74 0.22
N ARG A 93 12.32 -2.08 0.90
CA ARG A 93 12.32 -2.27 2.34
C ARG A 93 12.41 -0.91 3.03
N ILE A 94 11.34 -0.54 3.72
CA ILE A 94 11.26 0.71 4.50
C ILE A 94 11.71 0.51 5.94
N ASP A 95 11.66 1.59 6.73
CA ASP A 95 11.91 1.55 8.17
C ASP A 95 11.05 0.48 8.87
N PRO A 96 11.62 -0.36 9.74
CA PRO A 96 10.88 -1.43 10.41
C PRO A 96 9.67 -0.96 11.21
N ALA A 97 9.72 0.20 11.87
CA ALA A 97 8.61 0.67 12.68
C ALA A 97 7.40 1.04 11.81
N LEU A 98 7.64 1.68 10.66
CA LEU A 98 6.60 2.00 9.69
C LEU A 98 6.02 0.73 9.04
N TRP A 99 6.88 -0.25 8.79
CA TRP A 99 6.46 -1.56 8.27
C TRP A 99 5.59 -2.31 9.26
N ASP A 100 5.99 -2.38 10.53
CA ASP A 100 5.25 -3.08 11.59
C ASP A 100 3.87 -2.43 11.83
N GLU A 101 3.79 -1.09 11.84
CA GLU A 101 2.50 -0.37 11.92
C GLU A 101 1.59 -0.73 10.74
N TYR A 102 2.15 -0.72 9.52
CA TYR A 102 1.42 -1.11 8.32
C TYR A 102 0.91 -2.56 8.39
N GLU A 103 1.76 -3.52 8.77
CA GLU A 103 1.35 -4.93 8.91
C GLU A 103 0.25 -5.08 9.95
N GLN A 104 0.35 -4.39 11.08
CA GLN A 104 -0.67 -4.43 12.13
C GLN A 104 -2.03 -3.94 11.63
N VAL A 105 -2.08 -2.79 10.95
CA VAL A 105 -3.37 -2.22 10.51
C VAL A 105 -3.96 -2.91 9.28
N THR A 106 -3.16 -3.69 8.55
CA THR A 106 -3.59 -4.49 7.39
C THR A 106 -3.73 -5.98 7.67
N GLN A 107 -3.47 -6.42 8.90
CA GLN A 107 -3.66 -7.81 9.34
C GLN A 107 -5.10 -8.32 9.17
N PRO A 108 -6.17 -7.53 9.45
CA PRO A 108 -7.53 -8.04 9.33
C PRO A 108 -7.89 -8.42 7.90
N ASP A 109 -8.59 -9.55 7.72
CA ASP A 109 -9.08 -9.98 6.41
C ASP A 109 -10.37 -9.21 6.04
N ASP A 110 -10.19 -7.97 5.58
CA ASP A 110 -11.26 -7.11 5.12
C ASP A 110 -10.85 -6.27 3.90
N GLN A 111 -11.86 -5.67 3.27
CA GLN A 111 -11.67 -4.88 2.05
C GLN A 111 -10.76 -3.66 2.26
N ALA A 112 -10.69 -3.10 3.48
CA ALA A 112 -9.83 -1.96 3.76
C ALA A 112 -8.35 -2.38 3.78
N SER A 113 -8.06 -3.52 4.41
CA SER A 113 -6.72 -4.13 4.36
C SER A 113 -6.32 -4.48 2.93
N GLN A 114 -7.21 -5.06 2.13
CA GLN A 114 -6.93 -5.38 0.72
C GLN A 114 -6.56 -4.14 -0.08
N TYR A 115 -7.34 -3.06 0.00
CA TYR A 115 -7.00 -1.82 -0.68
C TYR A 115 -5.66 -1.23 -0.22
N MET A 116 -5.36 -1.31 1.06
CA MET A 116 -4.11 -0.80 1.61
C MET A 116 -2.91 -1.68 1.20
N GLN A 117 -3.09 -2.98 1.01
CA GLN A 117 -2.10 -3.90 0.42
C GLN A 117 -1.87 -3.61 -1.06
N GLU A 118 -2.93 -3.44 -1.83
CA GLU A 118 -2.86 -3.06 -3.24
C GLU A 118 -2.22 -1.68 -3.47
N ALA A 119 -2.25 -0.79 -2.46
CA ALA A 119 -1.64 0.54 -2.51
C ALA A 119 -0.11 0.50 -2.33
N TRP A 120 0.43 -0.59 -1.76
CA TRP A 120 1.84 -0.65 -1.37
C TRP A 120 2.78 -0.83 -2.56
N ALA A 121 2.44 -1.73 -3.49
CA ALA A 121 3.25 -1.97 -4.68
C ALA A 121 3.32 -0.74 -5.62
N PRO A 122 2.23 0.01 -5.89
CA PRO A 122 2.32 1.25 -6.65
C PRO A 122 3.09 2.37 -5.92
N ALA A 123 3.27 2.30 -4.60
CA ALA A 123 4.02 3.32 -3.84
C ALA A 123 5.53 3.01 -3.73
N PHE A 124 5.88 1.74 -3.50
CA PHE A 124 7.24 1.30 -3.17
C PHE A 124 7.80 0.25 -4.13
N GLY A 125 7.06 -0.10 -5.17
CA GLY A 125 7.48 -1.08 -6.17
C GLY A 125 8.53 -0.53 -7.13
N ARG A 126 9.10 -1.42 -7.94
CA ARG A 126 10.16 -1.08 -8.91
C ARG A 126 9.74 -0.04 -9.96
N ASN A 127 8.45 0.02 -10.28
CA ASN A 127 7.86 0.98 -11.20
C ASN A 127 6.65 1.65 -10.52
N PRO A 128 6.88 2.69 -9.71
CA PRO A 128 5.83 3.27 -8.88
C PRO A 128 4.76 3.96 -9.73
N ASN A 129 3.51 3.80 -9.31
CA ASN A 129 2.36 4.58 -9.75
C ASN A 129 1.71 5.18 -8.51
N VAL A 130 2.28 6.29 -8.07
CA VAL A 130 1.93 6.90 -6.78
C VAL A 130 0.52 7.49 -6.73
N GLY A 131 -0.04 7.86 -7.87
CA GLY A 131 -1.45 8.28 -7.99
C GLY A 131 -2.44 7.14 -7.74
N ASP A 132 -2.10 5.91 -8.18
CA ASP A 132 -2.88 4.70 -7.90
C ASP A 132 -2.75 4.29 -6.42
N ALA A 133 -1.53 4.36 -5.86
CA ALA A 133 -1.30 4.11 -4.43
C ALA A 133 -2.17 5.02 -3.55
N TRP A 134 -2.12 6.33 -3.79
CA TRP A 134 -2.93 7.30 -3.07
C TRP A 134 -4.42 7.01 -3.23
N SER A 135 -4.86 6.67 -4.45
CA SER A 135 -6.26 6.37 -4.71
C SER A 135 -6.78 5.16 -3.95
N LYS A 136 -5.97 4.11 -3.82
CA LYS A 136 -6.30 2.91 -3.06
C LYS A 136 -6.28 3.17 -1.56
N ALA A 137 -5.36 4.00 -1.05
CA ALA A 137 -5.35 4.44 0.35
C ALA A 137 -6.65 5.17 0.73
N ILE A 138 -7.16 6.04 -0.17
CA ILE A 138 -8.46 6.70 0.02
C ILE A 138 -9.58 5.66 0.11
N LYS A 139 -9.61 4.66 -0.79
CA LYS A 139 -10.63 3.60 -0.77
C LYS A 139 -10.59 2.76 0.52
N ALA A 140 -9.40 2.49 1.06
CA ALA A 140 -9.25 1.80 2.33
C ALA A 140 -9.90 2.58 3.49
N ILE A 141 -9.63 3.88 3.59
CA ILE A 141 -10.24 4.76 4.59
C ILE A 141 -11.75 4.85 4.39
N GLU A 142 -12.21 5.04 3.15
CA GLU A 142 -13.64 5.11 2.83
C GLU A 142 -14.38 3.85 3.29
N THR A 143 -13.77 2.68 3.10
CA THR A 143 -14.34 1.39 3.51
C THR A 143 -14.61 1.34 5.01
N LEU A 144 -13.69 1.83 5.84
CA LEU A 144 -13.86 1.86 7.30
C LEU A 144 -14.73 3.02 7.80
N LEU A 145 -14.71 4.16 7.11
CA LEU A 145 -15.42 5.36 7.53
C LEU A 145 -16.91 5.34 7.17
N LYS A 146 -17.27 4.71 6.04
CA LYS A 146 -18.66 4.55 5.57
C LYS A 146 -19.62 4.04 6.64
N PRO A 147 -19.36 2.91 7.33
CA PRO A 147 -20.27 2.40 8.36
C PRO A 147 -20.41 3.32 9.58
N ILE A 148 -19.53 4.30 9.77
CA ILE A 148 -19.57 5.26 10.89
C ILE A 148 -20.30 6.55 10.50
N VAL A 149 -20.04 7.08 9.30
CA VAL A 149 -20.47 8.43 8.90
C VAL A 149 -21.63 8.40 7.89
N SER A 150 -21.74 7.36 7.07
CA SER A 150 -22.66 7.30 5.92
C SER A 150 -23.38 5.96 5.82
N THR A 151 -24.02 5.54 6.92
CA THR A 151 -24.73 4.25 7.05
C THR A 151 -25.81 4.00 6.00
N LYS A 152 -26.34 5.06 5.36
CA LYS A 152 -27.41 4.99 4.35
C LYS A 152 -26.92 5.22 2.91
N ASN A 153 -25.63 5.55 2.72
CA ASN A 153 -25.07 5.89 1.41
C ASN A 153 -23.83 5.03 1.14
N ASP A 154 -24.03 3.93 0.42
CA ASP A 154 -22.99 2.99 -0.03
C ASP A 154 -21.95 3.63 -0.97
N LYS A 155 -22.35 4.70 -1.68
CA LYS A 155 -21.53 5.49 -2.61
C LYS A 155 -20.84 6.69 -1.96
N ALA A 156 -20.86 6.82 -0.64
CA ALA A 156 -20.21 7.92 0.04
C ALA A 156 -18.70 7.93 -0.23
N THR A 157 -18.18 9.09 -0.62
CA THR A 157 -16.74 9.34 -0.79
C THR A 157 -16.16 10.03 0.44
N ILE A 158 -14.83 10.04 0.59
CA ILE A 158 -14.12 10.74 1.66
C ILE A 158 -14.54 12.21 1.72
N GLY A 159 -14.70 12.88 0.57
CA GLY A 159 -15.16 14.27 0.50
C GLY A 159 -16.58 14.47 1.04
N SER A 160 -17.50 13.56 0.71
CA SER A 160 -18.87 13.60 1.23
C SER A 160 -18.94 13.33 2.74
N MET A 161 -18.12 12.40 3.25
CA MET A 161 -18.04 12.09 4.68
C MET A 161 -17.37 13.21 5.47
N VAL A 162 -16.31 13.82 4.95
CA VAL A 162 -15.70 15.05 5.50
C VAL A 162 -16.74 16.17 5.60
N SER A 163 -17.57 16.33 4.57
CA SER A 163 -18.65 17.33 4.58
C SER A 163 -19.70 17.02 5.65
N ALA A 164 -20.12 15.76 5.78
CA ALA A 164 -21.08 15.34 6.81
C ALA A 164 -20.54 15.55 8.23
N LEU A 165 -19.27 15.20 8.47
CA LEU A 165 -18.59 15.41 9.75
C LEU A 165 -18.54 16.91 10.12
N ARG A 166 -18.26 17.79 9.15
CA ARG A 166 -18.25 19.25 9.37
C ARG A 166 -19.63 19.83 9.64
N GLN A 167 -20.68 19.29 9.02
CA GLN A 167 -22.05 19.80 9.17
C GLN A 167 -22.71 19.42 10.49
N SER A 168 -22.27 18.34 11.14
CA SER A 168 -22.89 17.86 12.38
C SER A 168 -21.88 17.19 13.32
N PRO A 169 -20.77 17.86 13.68
CA PRO A 169 -19.68 17.25 14.46
C PRO A 169 -20.18 16.63 15.78
N ASP A 170 -21.21 17.22 16.39
CA ASP A 170 -21.82 16.78 17.63
C ASP A 170 -22.50 15.39 17.56
N LYS A 171 -22.61 14.76 16.38
CA LYS A 171 -23.12 13.38 16.25
C LYS A 171 -22.06 12.31 16.54
N TRP A 172 -20.79 12.71 16.56
CA TRP A 172 -19.66 11.80 16.68
C TRP A 172 -18.77 12.17 17.86
N LYS A 173 -18.25 11.14 18.51
CA LYS A 173 -17.19 11.28 19.50
C LYS A 173 -15.86 10.98 18.83
N CYS A 174 -14.96 11.96 18.86
CA CYS A 174 -13.56 11.79 18.47
C CYS A 174 -12.69 11.79 19.73
N LYS A 175 -11.77 10.85 19.87
CA LYS A 175 -10.87 10.78 21.02
C LYS A 175 -9.60 11.62 20.84
N LEU A 176 -9.42 12.29 19.70
CA LEU A 176 -8.21 13.10 19.47
C LEU A 176 -8.25 14.28 20.44
N PRO A 177 -7.09 14.71 20.96
CA PRO A 177 -7.07 15.82 21.89
C PRO A 177 -7.47 17.12 21.18
N ASP A 178 -8.12 18.00 21.93
CA ASP A 178 -8.32 19.37 21.50
C ASP A 178 -6.97 20.09 21.42
N ARG A 179 -6.78 20.88 20.37
CA ARG A 179 -5.54 21.62 20.14
C ARG A 179 -5.74 23.09 20.47
N GLU A 180 -5.16 23.52 21.58
CA GLU A 180 -5.04 24.94 21.89
C GLU A 180 -3.95 25.61 21.05
N TYR A 181 -4.25 26.77 20.47
CA TYR A 181 -3.27 27.56 19.73
C TYR A 181 -3.54 29.06 19.86
N LYS A 182 -2.47 29.86 19.76
CA LYS A 182 -2.55 31.32 19.78
C LYS A 182 -2.56 31.86 18.35
N SER A 183 -3.55 32.68 18.03
CA SER A 183 -3.62 33.42 16.78
C SER A 183 -4.18 34.81 17.05
N ASN A 184 -3.53 35.84 16.49
CA ASN A 184 -3.91 37.25 16.69
C ASN A 184 -4.08 37.64 18.17
N GLY A 185 -3.19 37.14 19.05
CA GLY A 185 -3.23 37.40 20.49
C GLY A 185 -4.37 36.71 21.26
N LYS A 186 -5.21 35.92 20.60
CA LYS A 186 -6.30 35.15 21.23
C LYS A 186 -5.95 33.66 21.31
N ILE A 187 -6.36 33.02 22.40
CA ILE A 187 -6.33 31.56 22.53
C ILE A 187 -7.55 31.02 21.79
N ASN A 188 -7.32 30.10 20.87
CA ASN A 188 -8.34 29.36 20.13
C ASN A 188 -8.19 27.88 20.45
N VAL A 189 -9.29 27.15 20.42
CA VAL A 189 -9.32 25.70 20.60
C VAL A 189 -9.82 25.09 19.31
N LYS A 190 -9.05 24.14 18.75
CA LYS A 190 -9.52 23.30 17.66
C LYS A 190 -9.96 21.95 18.24
N PRO A 191 -11.25 21.60 18.18
CA PRO A 191 -11.73 20.31 18.66
C PRO A 191 -11.00 19.14 17.99
N GLY A 192 -10.77 18.05 18.72
CA GLY A 192 -10.10 16.85 18.18
C GLY A 192 -10.78 16.30 16.91
N ILE A 193 -12.11 16.37 16.83
CA ILE A 193 -12.86 15.97 15.62
C ILE A 193 -12.50 16.84 14.41
N GLU A 194 -12.26 18.13 14.59
CA GLU A 194 -11.83 19.00 13.48
C GLU A 194 -10.39 18.71 13.04
N VAL A 195 -9.52 18.28 13.97
CA VAL A 195 -8.18 17.79 13.61
C VAL A 195 -8.30 16.52 12.77
N PHE A 196 -9.16 15.59 13.17
CA PHE A 196 -9.43 14.37 12.39
C PHE A 196 -9.97 14.68 10.99
N ILE A 197 -10.94 15.60 10.89
CA ILE A 197 -11.51 16.07 9.62
C ILE A 197 -10.44 16.65 8.70
N ASP A 198 -9.51 17.44 9.24
CA ASP A 198 -8.43 18.03 8.43
C ASP A 198 -7.47 16.98 7.90
N VAL A 199 -7.14 15.96 8.68
CA VAL A 199 -6.32 14.82 8.23
C VAL A 199 -7.04 14.10 7.08
N LEU A 200 -8.33 13.80 7.22
CA LEU A 200 -9.12 13.20 6.13
C LEU A 200 -9.18 14.09 4.89
N ALA A 201 -9.38 15.39 5.05
CA ALA A 201 -9.42 16.34 3.95
C ALA A 201 -8.06 16.42 3.23
N THR A 202 -6.95 16.32 3.97
CA THR A 202 -5.59 16.30 3.44
C THR A 202 -5.37 15.04 2.59
N ILE A 203 -5.76 13.88 3.10
CA ILE A 203 -5.69 12.61 2.35
C ILE A 203 -6.62 12.66 1.12
N GLY A 204 -7.81 13.26 1.22
CA GLY A 204 -8.77 13.32 0.12
C GLY A 204 -8.45 14.31 -1.00
N TYR A 205 -7.44 15.18 -0.85
CA TYR A 205 -7.19 16.31 -1.76
C TYR A 205 -6.55 15.94 -3.10
N GLN A 206 -5.90 14.78 -3.23
CA GLN A 206 -5.09 14.31 -4.37
C GLN A 206 -5.08 15.26 -5.62
N PRO A 207 -3.98 16.00 -5.87
CA PRO A 207 -3.92 17.10 -6.85
C PRO A 207 -4.43 16.75 -8.26
N ASP A 208 -4.15 15.53 -8.73
CA ASP A 208 -4.50 15.03 -10.07
C ASP A 208 -5.94 14.53 -10.25
N ARG A 209 -6.82 14.65 -9.24
CA ARG A 209 -8.20 14.13 -9.32
C ARG A 209 -9.21 15.04 -10.01
N HIS A 210 -8.82 16.26 -10.32
CA HIS A 210 -9.59 17.15 -11.18
C HIS A 210 -8.89 17.19 -12.53
N ASP A 211 -9.61 16.99 -13.63
CA ASP A 211 -9.15 17.27 -15.00
C ASP A 211 -8.76 18.76 -15.08
N SER A 212 -7.58 19.12 -14.57
CA SER A 212 -6.93 20.37 -14.87
C SER A 212 -6.25 20.20 -16.23
N ASP A 213 -6.29 21.25 -17.05
CA ASP A 213 -5.65 21.30 -18.37
C ASP A 213 -4.13 21.01 -18.35
N GLN A 214 -3.54 20.83 -17.15
CA GLN A 214 -2.20 20.31 -16.92
C GLN A 214 -2.27 19.22 -15.82
N PRO A 215 -1.90 17.96 -16.12
CA PRO A 215 -1.66 16.94 -15.10
C PRO A 215 -0.53 17.42 -14.19
N GLN A 216 -0.77 17.50 -12.88
CA GLN A 216 0.24 17.91 -11.92
C GLN A 216 0.85 16.66 -11.31
N GLU A 217 1.84 16.09 -11.99
CA GLU A 217 2.54 14.87 -11.58
C GLU A 217 2.75 14.82 -10.06
N THR A 218 2.02 13.92 -9.41
CA THR A 218 2.07 13.75 -7.97
C THR A 218 3.49 13.36 -7.54
N ASP A 219 4.12 14.20 -6.73
CA ASP A 219 5.44 13.93 -6.15
C ASP A 219 5.44 12.64 -5.32
N GLU A 220 6.43 11.77 -5.57
CA GLU A 220 6.53 10.45 -4.96
C GLU A 220 6.69 10.52 -3.44
N THR A 221 7.51 11.45 -2.95
CA THR A 221 7.71 11.65 -1.51
C THR A 221 6.41 12.06 -0.82
N THR A 222 5.66 12.95 -1.46
CA THR A 222 4.35 13.41 -0.99
C THR A 222 3.34 12.26 -0.95
N ALA A 223 3.22 11.47 -2.01
CA ALA A 223 2.29 10.35 -2.04
C ALA A 223 2.63 9.25 -1.03
N ARG A 224 3.91 8.91 -0.89
CA ARG A 224 4.37 7.97 0.16
C ARG A 224 4.07 8.50 1.56
N SER A 225 4.23 9.80 1.78
CA SER A 225 3.87 10.45 3.05
C SER A 225 2.37 10.38 3.35
N ILE A 226 1.53 10.56 2.33
CA ILE A 226 0.08 10.41 2.47
C ILE A 226 -0.32 8.96 2.71
N LEU A 227 0.35 8.00 2.08
CA LEU A 227 0.14 6.58 2.36
C LEU A 227 0.43 6.26 3.82
N PHE A 228 1.53 6.76 4.40
CA PHE A 228 1.79 6.60 5.84
C PHE A 228 0.73 7.28 6.71
N LEU A 229 0.30 8.50 6.36
CA LEU A 229 -0.78 9.17 7.08
C LEU A 229 -2.09 8.36 7.01
N ALA A 230 -2.37 7.73 5.87
CA ALA A 230 -3.52 6.84 5.71
C ALA A 230 -3.39 5.57 6.57
N THR A 231 -2.20 4.97 6.67
CA THR A 231 -1.91 3.85 7.60
C THR A 231 -2.32 4.23 9.02
N THR A 232 -1.89 5.40 9.50
CA THR A 232 -2.21 5.88 10.85
C THR A 232 -3.72 6.12 11.01
N VAL A 233 -4.41 6.68 10.02
CA VAL A 233 -5.88 6.88 10.06
C VAL A 233 -6.63 5.55 10.08
N ILE A 234 -6.19 4.54 9.33
CA ILE A 234 -6.77 3.19 9.39
C ILE A 234 -6.62 2.62 10.81
N GLY A 235 -5.44 2.74 11.41
CA GLY A 235 -5.20 2.36 12.80
C GLY A 235 -6.16 3.05 13.76
N TRP A 236 -6.30 4.38 13.66
CA TRP A 236 -7.26 5.15 14.45
C TRP A 236 -8.71 4.66 14.28
N LEU A 237 -9.16 4.41 13.05
CA LEU A 237 -10.51 3.92 12.79
C LEU A 237 -10.75 2.54 13.41
N ARG A 238 -9.77 1.63 13.31
CA ARG A 238 -9.84 0.29 13.92
C ARG A 238 -9.86 0.36 15.45
N ASP A 239 -9.12 1.27 16.06
CA ASP A 239 -9.12 1.51 17.52
C ASP A 239 -10.39 2.26 18.01
N GLY A 240 -11.27 2.63 17.07
CA GLY A 240 -12.50 3.35 17.33
C GLY A 240 -12.23 4.75 17.88
N MET A 241 -11.28 5.45 17.25
CA MET A 241 -10.96 6.86 17.48
C MET A 241 -12.14 7.78 17.17
N LEU A 242 -12.96 7.39 16.20
CA LEU A 242 -14.22 8.02 15.82
C LEU A 242 -15.36 7.02 16.00
N ARG A 243 -16.44 7.41 16.70
CA ARG A 243 -17.66 6.61 16.86
C ARG A 243 -18.89 7.51 16.87
N THR A 244 -20.06 6.95 16.56
CA THR A 244 -21.34 7.66 16.77
C THR A 244 -21.65 7.74 18.27
N ILE A 245 -22.24 8.84 18.73
CA ILE A 245 -22.57 8.99 20.16
C ILE A 245 -23.60 7.92 20.62
N ASP A 246 -24.50 7.51 19.73
CA ASP A 246 -25.52 6.49 20.02
C ASP A 246 -24.95 5.07 20.20
N SER A 247 -23.66 4.84 19.88
CA SER A 247 -23.00 3.53 20.06
C SER A 247 -22.43 3.29 21.47
N ILE A 248 -22.68 4.19 22.43
CA ILE A 248 -22.12 4.14 23.80
C ILE A 248 -22.83 3.10 24.70
N GLU A 249 -23.91 2.45 24.23
CA GLU A 249 -24.72 1.52 25.05
C GLU A 249 -24.47 0.01 24.88
N ASN A 250 -23.39 -0.45 24.23
CA ASN A 250 -23.05 -1.89 24.23
C ASN A 250 -21.56 -2.16 24.53
#